data_AF-A0A381VPZ6-F1
#
_entry.id   AF-A0A381VPZ6-F1
#
_cell.length_a   1.000
_cell.length_b   1.000
_cell.length_c   1.000
_cell.angle_alpha   90.00
_cell.angle_beta   90.00
_cell.angle_gamma   90.00
#
_symmetry.space_group_name_H-M   'P 1'
#
loop_
_entity.id
_entity.type
_entity.pdbx_description
1 polymer ?
#
loop_
_entity_poly.entity_id
_entity_poly.type
_entity_poly.pdbx_seq_one_letter_code
_entity_poly.pdbx_strand_id
1 'polypeptide(L)' 'MSPRYYIGTTVLIGVLTFVISLWKKKQTGKEIFGIFIKVVTATGVIIGGVIAIAWFLAYLGVAQSGFFL' A
#
# COMPACT_ATOMS: atom_id res chain seq x y z
N MET A 1 12.55 -2.54 13.75
CA MET A 1 11.06 -2.50 13.80
C MET A 1 10.53 -3.91 14.07
N SER A 2 9.56 -4.07 14.97
CA SER A 2 8.96 -5.38 15.25
C SER A 2 7.83 -5.68 14.25
N PRO A 3 7.65 -6.94 13.80
CA PRO A 3 6.57 -7.33 12.87
C PRO A 3 5.17 -6.87 13.29
N ARG A 4 4.94 -6.67 14.60
CA ARG A 4 3.70 -6.16 15.18
C ARG A 4 3.22 -4.84 14.57
N TYR A 5 4.13 -3.99 14.10
CA TYR A 5 3.77 -2.70 13.48
C TYR A 5 3.11 -2.86 12.10
N TYR A 6 3.27 -4.02 11.45
CA TYR A 6 2.72 -4.28 10.12
C TYR A 6 1.40 -5.04 10.14
N ILE A 7 0.89 -5.41 11.33
CA ILE A 7 -0.37 -6.15 11.48
C ILE A 7 -1.52 -5.36 10.84
N GLY A 8 -1.59 -4.05 11.09
CA GLY A 8 -2.63 -3.20 10.50
C GLY A 8 -2.58 -3.20 8.96
N THR A 9 -1.39 -3.06 8.39
CA THR A 9 -1.19 -3.09 6.93
C THR A 9 -1.55 -4.45 6.34
N THR A 10 -1.16 -5.54 7.00
CA THR A 10 -1.51 -6.91 6.56
C THR A 10 -3.02 -7.13 6.57
N VAL A 11 -3.71 -6.70 7.64
CA VAL A 11 -5.18 -6.79 7.74
C VAL A 11 -5.83 -5.97 6.62
N LEU A 12 -5.36 -4.75 6.38
CA LEU A 12 -5.87 -3.89 5.31
C LEU A 12 -5.74 -4.54 3.93
N ILE A 13 -4.56 -5.06 3.59
CA ILE A 13 -4.31 -5.75 2.31
C ILE A 13 -5.23 -6.98 2.18
N GLY A 14 -5.41 -7.75 3.26
CA GLY A 14 -6.31 -8.90 3.28
C GLY A 14 -7.76 -8.52 3.03
N VAL A 15 -8.27 -7.49 3.73
CA VAL A 15 -9.64 -7.00 3.57
C VAL A 15 -9.88 -6.48 2.15
N LEU A 16 -8.96 -5.67 1.61
CA LEU A 16 -9.07 -5.17 0.23
C LEU A 16 -9.08 -6.31 -0.78
N THR A 17 -8.18 -7.28 -0.63
CA THR A 17 -8.12 -8.47 -1.49
C THR A 17 -9.45 -9.24 -1.44
N PHE A 18 -10.00 -9.43 -0.25
CA PHE A 18 -11.27 -10.12 -0.06
C PHE A 18 -12.45 -9.37 -0.68
N VAL A 19 -12.60 -8.08 -0.38
CA VAL A 19 -13.68 -7.23 -0.91
C VAL A 19 -13.64 -7.18 -2.44
N ILE A 20 -12.46 -7.01 -3.03
CA ILE A 20 -12.30 -7.00 -4.49
C ILE A 20 -12.62 -8.37 -5.10
N SER A 21 -12.20 -9.46 -4.43
CA SER A 21 -12.50 -10.82 -4.88
C SER A 21 -14.00 -11.09 -4.88
N LEU A 22 -14.71 -10.70 -3.81
CA LEU A 22 -16.16 -10.79 -3.71
C LEU A 22 -16.83 -9.97 -4.82
N TRP A 23 -16.42 -8.71 -5.00
CA TRP A 23 -17.02 -7.82 -5.99
C TRP A 23 -16.84 -8.33 -7.42
N LYS A 24 -15.66 -8.90 -7.73
CA LYS A 24 -15.34 -9.47 -9.05
C LYS A 24 -15.76 -10.93 -9.20
N LYS A 25 -16.47 -11.49 -8.21
CA LYS A 25 -16.89 -12.90 -8.15
C LYS A 25 -15.73 -13.89 -8.41
N LYS A 26 -14.53 -13.55 -7.94
CA LYS A 26 -13.32 -14.39 -8.06
C LYS A 26 -13.30 -15.38 -6.91
N GLN A 27 -13.31 -16.66 -7.23
CA GLN A 27 -13.47 -17.74 -6.24
C GLN A 27 -12.29 -18.71 -6.22
N THR A 28 -11.48 -18.75 -7.28
CA THR A 28 -10.32 -19.64 -7.32
C THR A 28 -9.10 -19.02 -6.64
N GLY A 29 -8.28 -19.84 -6.00
CA GLY A 29 -7.06 -19.38 -5.34
C GLY A 29 -6.12 -18.60 -6.28
N LYS A 30 -6.02 -19.01 -7.55
CA LYS A 30 -5.21 -18.32 -8.57
C LYS A 30 -5.73 -16.91 -8.87
N GLU A 31 -7.05 -16.73 -8.95
CA GLU A 31 -7.64 -15.41 -9.21
C GLU A 31 -7.52 -14.49 -8.01
N ILE A 32 -7.76 -15.01 -6.80
CA ILE A 32 -7.61 -14.26 -5.54
C ILE A 32 -6.14 -13.85 -5.37
N PHE A 33 -5.19 -14.74 -5.66
CA PHE A 33 -3.76 -14.40 -5.65
C PHE A 33 -3.42 -13.30 -6.66
N GLY A 34 -4.00 -13.35 -7.87
CA GLY A 34 -3.86 -12.27 -8.85
C GLY A 34 -4.39 -10.91 -8.36
N ILE A 35 -5.47 -10.91 -7.58
CA ILE A 35 -6.00 -9.70 -6.92
C ILE A 35 -5.04 -9.23 -5.84
N PHE A 36 -4.54 -10.14 -4.99
CA PHE A 36 -3.57 -9.83 -3.94
C PHE A 36 -2.35 -9.11 -4.49
N ILE A 37 -1.75 -9.63 -5.57
CA ILE A 37 -0.60 -8.99 -6.23
C ILE A 37 -0.96 -7.57 -6.70
N LYS A 38 -2.12 -7.38 -7.32
CA LYS A 38 -2.57 -6.04 -7.76
C LYS A 38 -2.71 -5.07 -6.59
N VAL A 39 -3.29 -5.51 -5.47
CA VAL A 39 -3.46 -4.70 -4.26
C VAL A 39 -2.09 -4.32 -3.69
N VAL A 40 -1.18 -5.28 -3.52
CA VAL A 40 0.17 -5.03 -2.99
C VAL A 40 0.94 -4.07 -3.91
N THR A 41 0.91 -4.28 -5.22
CA THR A 41 1.57 -3.38 -6.19
C THR A 41 0.99 -1.97 -6.12
N ALA A 42 -0.34 -1.82 -6.09
CA ALA A 42 -0.97 -0.50 -5.98
C ALA A 42 -0.58 0.21 -4.68
N THR A 43 -0.57 -0.49 -3.54
CA THR A 43 -0.12 0.07 -2.26
C THR A 43 1.35 0.50 -2.33
N GLY A 44 2.22 -0.32 -2.92
CA GLY A 44 3.62 0.01 -3.12
C GLY A 44 3.81 1.27 -3.98
N VAL A 45 3.07 1.39 -5.08
CA VAL A 45 3.10 2.57 -5.96
C VAL A 45 2.64 3.83 -5.22
N ILE A 46 1.56 3.74 -4.43
CA ILE A 46 1.05 4.89 -3.67
C ILE A 46 2.09 5.35 -2.63
N ILE A 47 2.62 4.42 -1.82
CA ILE A 47 3.62 4.74 -0.79
C ILE A 47 4.87 5.31 -1.45
N GLY A 48 5.38 4.67 -2.51
CA GLY A 48 6.54 5.13 -3.26
C GLY A 48 6.32 6.53 -3.85
N GLY A 49 5.14 6.79 -4.41
CA GLY A 49 4.76 8.11 -4.93
C GLY A 49 4.74 9.19 -3.85
N VAL A 50 4.15 8.90 -2.68
CA VAL A 50 4.14 9.84 -1.55
C VAL A 50 5.56 10.14 -1.08
N ILE A 51 6.42 9.13 -0.94
CA ILE A 51 7.82 9.31 -0.56
C ILE A 51 8.56 10.16 -1.59
N ALA A 52 8.40 9.85 -2.88
CA ALA A 52 9.05 10.58 -3.96
C ALA A 52 8.63 12.06 -3.99
N ILE A 53 7.32 12.34 -3.84
CA ILE A 53 6.80 13.70 -3.77
C ILE A 53 7.37 14.44 -2.55
N ALA A 54 7.37 13.79 -1.38
CA ALA A 54 7.88 14.40 -0.17
C ALA A 54 9.39 14.71 -0.28
N TRP A 55 10.18 13.82 -0.89
CA TRP A 55 11.58 14.08 -1.23
C TRP A 55 11.74 15.25 -2.20
N PHE A 56 10.91 15.31 -3.23
CA PHE A 56 10.95 16.40 -4.20
C PHE A 56 10.62 17.76 -3.56
N LEU A 57 9.61 17.80 -2.68
CA LEU A 57 9.27 19.02 -1.93
C LEU A 57 10.36 19.44 -0.95
N ALA A 58 11.01 18.47 -0.30
CA ALA A 58 12.17 18.73 0.55
C ALA A 58 13.36 19.29 -0.26
N TYR A 59 13.63 18.72 -1.44
CA TYR A 59 14.64 19.21 -2.36
C TYR A 59 14.37 20.66 -2.81
N LEU A 60 13.10 21.01 -3.03
CA LEU A 60 12.69 22.38 -3.37
C LEU A 60 12.70 23.35 -2.18
N GLY A 61 13.08 22.91 -0.98
CA GLY A 61 13.09 23.74 0.23
C GLY A 61 11.70 24.05 0.80
N VAL A 62 10.64 23.44 0.26
CA VAL A 62 9.24 23.68 0.67
C VAL A 62 8.92 22.95 1.98
N ALA A 63 9.53 21.77 2.20
CA ALA A 63 9.28 20.92 3.36
C ALA A 63 10.61 20.54 4.05
N GLN A 64 11.19 21.47 4.83
CA GLN A 64 12.49 21.23 5.49
C GLN A 64 12.41 20.79 6.96
N SER A 65 11.30 21.02 7.70
CA SER A 65 11.36 20.95 9.17
C SER A 65 10.25 20.17 9.89
N GLY A 66 9.56 19.21 9.24
CA GLY A 66 8.56 18.41 9.98
C GLY A 66 7.79 17.34 9.22
N PHE A 67 8.05 17.14 7.93
CA PHE A 67 7.31 16.16 7.13
C PHE A 67 7.82 14.71 7.31
N PHE A 68 9.04 14.55 7.79
CA PHE A 68 9.70 13.27 8.02
C PHE A 68 10.16 13.18 9.48
N LEU A 69 9.26 12.81 10.39
CA LEU A 69 9.63 12.25 11.69
C LEU A 69 8.58 11.25 12.15
#